data_AF-A0A353LW41-F1
#
_entry.id   AF-A0A353LW41-F1
#
_cell.length_a   1.000
_cell.length_b   1.000
_cell.length_c   1.000
_cell.angle_alpha   90.00
_cell.angle_beta   90.00
_cell.angle_gamma   90.00
#
_symmetry.space_group_name_H-M   'P 1'
#
loop_
_entity.id
_entity.type
_entity.pdbx_description
1 polymer ?
#
loop_
_entity_poly.entity_id
_entity_poly.type
_entity_poly.pdbx_seq_one_letter_code
_entity_poly.pdbx_strand_id
1 'polypeptide(L)'
;MEEKKNVLTRRDFLVSAGGAAAGLALASTGLSMFAPKAEGATIDLPEYPWEQYFDKPLDVEKVRELGAQYYGEGNGCAEGAFRALIEVLGEPFCYVPSQVMNFGKGGGVA
;
A
#
# COMPACT_ATOMS: atom_id res chain seq x y z
N MET A 1 -39.65 -13.98 4.40
CA MET A 1 -38.90 -14.26 5.64
C MET A 1 -38.33 -12.91 6.07
N GLU A 2 -38.87 -12.28 7.10
CA GLU A 2 -38.37 -10.98 7.59
C GLU A 2 -36.96 -11.16 8.17
N GLU A 3 -36.00 -10.40 7.65
CA GLU A 3 -34.67 -10.29 8.26
C GLU A 3 -34.82 -9.62 9.64
N LYS A 4 -34.63 -10.40 10.70
CA LYS A 4 -34.37 -9.84 12.03
C LYS A 4 -33.02 -9.11 11.98
N LYS A 5 -33.04 -7.78 11.87
CA LYS A 5 -31.88 -6.94 12.19
C LYS A 5 -31.48 -7.21 13.64
N ASN A 6 -30.43 -8.01 13.83
CA ASN A 6 -29.81 -8.17 15.14
C ASN A 6 -29.17 -6.83 15.53
N VAL A 7 -29.86 -6.09 16.39
CA VAL A 7 -29.32 -4.86 16.97
C VAL A 7 -28.23 -5.27 17.95
N LEU A 8 -26.96 -5.14 17.52
CA LEU A 8 -25.80 -5.40 18.36
C LEU A 8 -25.88 -4.52 19.62
N THR A 9 -25.92 -5.15 20.79
CA THR A 9 -25.89 -4.40 22.04
C THR A 9 -24.47 -3.91 22.32
N ARG A 10 -24.32 -2.84 23.11
CA ARG A 10 -22.99 -2.33 23.51
C ARG A 10 -22.11 -3.42 24.14
N ARG A 11 -22.72 -4.38 24.84
CA ARG A 11 -22.04 -5.54 25.42
C ARG A 11 -21.53 -6.50 24.35
N ASP A 12 -22.33 -6.79 23.32
CA ASP A 12 -21.92 -7.67 22.22
C ASP A 12 -20.78 -7.04 21.42
N PHE A 13 -20.82 -5.72 21.23
CA PHE A 13 -19.72 -4.97 20.63
C PHE A 13 -18.43 -5.05 21.47
N LEU A 14 -18.50 -4.83 22.78
CA LEU A 14 -17.33 -4.90 23.66
C LEU A 14 -16.75 -6.32 23.75
N VAL A 15 -17.59 -7.34 23.77
CA VAL A 15 -17.15 -8.74 23.78
C VAL A 15 -16.51 -9.13 22.45
N SER A 16 -17.12 -8.71 21.32
CA SER A 16 -16.58 -8.96 19.98
C SER A 16 -15.25 -8.22 19.75
N ALA A 17 -15.21 -6.92 20.06
CA ALA A 17 -14.01 -6.09 19.93
C ALA A 17 -12.89 -6.57 20.87
N GLY A 18 -13.24 -6.93 22.11
CA GLY A 18 -12.29 -7.50 23.08
C GLY A 18 -11.70 -8.83 22.61
N GLY A 19 -12.53 -9.73 22.07
CA GLY A 19 -12.09 -11.00 21.51
C GLY A 19 -11.18 -10.83 20.29
N ALA A 20 -11.54 -9.92 19.37
CA ALA A 20 -10.74 -9.61 18.19
C ALA A 20 -9.37 -9.00 18.56
N ALA A 21 -9.34 -8.05 19.49
CA ALA A 21 -8.09 -7.42 19.96
C ALA A 21 -7.16 -8.43 20.64
N ALA A 22 -7.70 -9.30 21.50
CA ALA A 22 -6.93 -10.37 22.14
C ALA A 22 -6.37 -11.38 21.13
N GLY A 23 -7.17 -11.76 20.12
CA GLY A 23 -6.72 -12.64 19.04
C GLY A 23 -5.59 -12.03 18.20
N LEU A 24 -5.67 -10.73 17.87
CA LEU A 24 -4.63 -10.01 17.14
C LEU A 24 -3.31 -9.89 17.93
N ALA A 25 -3.38 -9.67 19.25
CA ALA A 25 -2.20 -9.58 20.10
C ALA A 25 -1.45 -10.92 20.23
N LEU A 26 -2.19 -12.04 20.27
CA LEU A 26 -1.59 -13.38 20.28
C LEU A 26 -1.01 -13.75 18.90
N ALA A 27 -1.67 -13.35 17.82
CA ALA A 27 -1.15 -13.57 16.47
C ALA A 27 0.15 -12.77 16.20
N SER A 28 0.25 -11.53 16.68
CA SER A 28 1.42 -10.67 16.45
C SER A 28 2.68 -11.12 17.20
N THR A 29 2.52 -11.69 18.40
CA THR A 29 3.62 -12.29 19.17
C THR A 29 4.10 -13.62 18.59
N GLY A 30 3.21 -14.39 17.95
CA GLY A 30 3.57 -15.64 17.25
C GLY A 30 4.24 -15.41 15.90
N LEU A 31 3.72 -14.48 15.08
CA LEU A 31 4.30 -14.19 13.75
C LEU A 31 5.70 -13.59 13.82
N SER A 32 5.99 -12.81 14.86
CA SER A 32 7.32 -12.18 15.03
C SER A 32 8.45 -13.18 15.28
N MET A 33 8.14 -14.42 15.71
CA MET A 33 9.14 -15.50 15.82
C MET A 33 9.46 -16.18 14.49
N PHE A 34 8.57 -16.10 13.51
CA PHE A 34 8.75 -16.70 12.18
C PHE A 34 9.02 -15.67 11.08
N ALA A 35 9.02 -14.37 11.42
CA ALA A 35 9.38 -13.32 10.49
C ALA A 35 10.88 -13.43 10.17
N PRO A 36 11.27 -13.66 8.90
CA PRO A 36 12.67 -13.60 8.53
C PRO A 36 13.19 -12.20 8.86
N LYS A 37 14.29 -12.12 9.62
CA LYS A 37 15.06 -10.89 9.76
C LYS A 37 15.59 -10.56 8.37
N ALA A 38 14.95 -9.61 7.70
CA ALA A 38 15.55 -8.96 6.56
C ALA A 38 16.81 -8.25 7.08
N GLU A 39 17.98 -8.82 6.82
CA GLU A 39 19.23 -8.08 6.85
C GLU A 39 19.14 -7.06 5.72
N GLY A 40 18.59 -5.90 6.04
CA GLY A 40 18.55 -4.77 5.11
C GLY A 40 19.99 -4.41 4.78
N ALA A 41 20.40 -4.64 3.53
CA ALA A 41 21.59 -4.01 3.01
C ALA A 41 21.46 -2.50 3.28
N THR A 42 22.31 -1.97 4.14
CA THR A 42 22.40 -0.52 4.37
C THR A 42 23.08 0.07 3.15
N ILE A 43 22.28 0.32 2.12
CA ILE A 43 22.69 1.14 0.99
C ILE A 43 22.70 2.57 1.54
N ASP A 44 23.86 3.22 1.55
CA ASP A 44 23.94 4.66 1.82
C ASP A 44 23.20 5.38 0.69
N LEU A 45 21.97 5.81 1.00
CA LEU A 45 21.19 6.62 0.09
C LEU A 45 21.83 8.02 0.02
N PRO A 46 21.91 8.62 -1.18
CA PRO A 46 22.35 10.01 -1.30
C PRO A 46 21.43 10.93 -0.48
N GLU A 47 21.94 12.11 -0.11
CA GLU A 47 21.11 13.10 0.57
C GLU A 47 20.00 13.58 -0.37
N TYR A 48 18.77 13.66 0.14
CA TYR A 48 17.64 14.26 -0.58
C TYR A 48 18.01 15.71 -0.95
N PRO A 49 17.71 16.23 -2.16
CA PRO A 49 16.59 15.88 -3.07
C PRO A 49 16.83 14.87 -4.21
N TRP A 50 17.94 14.15 -4.26
CA TRP A 50 18.18 13.11 -5.30
C TRP A 50 18.13 13.63 -6.75
N GLU A 51 18.44 14.91 -6.96
CA GLU A 51 18.36 15.60 -8.26
C GLU A 51 19.16 14.91 -9.37
N GLN A 52 20.22 14.17 -9.02
CA GLN A 52 21.02 13.42 -9.98
C GLN A 52 20.25 12.38 -10.79
N TYR A 53 19.08 11.94 -10.32
CA TYR A 53 18.23 10.99 -11.06
C TYR A 53 17.17 11.67 -11.94
N PHE A 54 17.07 13.00 -11.91
CA PHE A 54 16.11 13.80 -12.69
C PHE A 54 16.84 14.59 -13.77
N ASP A 55 17.69 13.92 -14.54
CA ASP A 55 18.57 14.50 -15.57
C ASP A 55 17.83 14.85 -16.88
N LYS A 56 16.66 14.24 -17.11
CA LYS A 56 15.83 14.44 -18.29
C LYS A 56 14.36 14.63 -17.91
N PRO A 57 13.60 15.41 -18.71
CA PRO A 57 12.17 15.53 -18.52
C PRO A 57 11.48 14.17 -18.74
N LEU A 58 10.41 13.94 -17.98
CA LEU A 58 9.53 12.79 -18.18
C LEU A 58 8.73 12.96 -19.48
N ASP A 59 8.54 11.86 -20.19
CA ASP A 59 7.55 11.77 -21.26
C ASP A 59 6.15 11.76 -20.65
N VAL A 60 5.52 12.94 -20.62
CA VAL A 60 4.23 13.16 -19.96
C VAL A 60 3.09 12.36 -20.60
N GLU A 61 3.13 12.12 -21.91
CA GLU A 61 2.09 11.35 -22.59
C GLU A 61 2.23 9.87 -22.26
N LYS A 62 3.45 9.34 -22.25
CA LYS A 62 3.71 7.97 -21.81
C LYS A 62 3.25 7.75 -20.37
N VAL A 63 3.57 8.66 -19.45
CA VAL A 63 3.13 8.57 -18.04
C VAL A 63 1.59 8.60 -17.96
N ARG A 64 0.93 9.46 -18.73
CA ARG A 64 -0.54 9.56 -18.76
C ARG A 64 -1.19 8.27 -19.25
N GLU A 65 -0.68 7.69 -20.34
CA GLU A 65 -1.20 6.45 -20.92
C GLU A 65 -1.05 5.27 -19.95
N LEU A 66 0.13 5.10 -19.35
CA LEU A 66 0.38 4.07 -18.35
C LEU A 66 -0.50 4.25 -17.10
N GLY A 67 -0.65 5.49 -16.62
CA GLY A 67 -1.50 5.78 -15.47
C GLY A 67 -2.97 5.40 -15.72
N ALA A 68 -3.50 5.71 -16.91
CA ALA A 68 -4.84 5.31 -17.31
C ALA A 68 -4.97 3.79 -17.45
N GLN A 69 -3.98 3.13 -18.04
CA GLN A 69 -3.93 1.67 -18.16
C GLN A 69 -3.99 1.00 -16.79
N TYR A 70 -3.08 1.34 -15.86
CA TYR A 70 -3.02 0.68 -14.55
C TYR A 70 -4.25 0.99 -13.68
N TYR A 71 -4.86 2.17 -13.85
CA TYR A 71 -6.15 2.43 -13.24
C TYR A 71 -7.22 1.45 -13.75
N GLY A 72 -7.27 1.23 -15.08
CA GLY A 72 -8.16 0.26 -15.72
C GLY A 72 -7.90 -1.21 -15.33
N GLU A 73 -6.66 -1.56 -14.99
CA GLU A 73 -6.28 -2.86 -14.43
C GLU A 73 -6.76 -3.06 -12.98
N GLY A 74 -7.28 -2.01 -12.34
CA GLY A 74 -7.85 -2.08 -10.99
C GLY A 74 -6.87 -1.69 -9.88
N ASN A 75 -5.67 -1.19 -10.20
CA ASN A 75 -4.70 -0.73 -9.21
C ASN A 75 -5.24 0.48 -8.42
N GLY A 76 -6.21 1.22 -8.97
CA GLY A 76 -6.76 2.42 -8.36
C GLY A 76 -5.89 3.65 -8.61
N CYS A 77 -6.35 4.82 -8.17
CA CYS A 77 -5.72 6.10 -8.51
C CYS A 77 -4.30 6.24 -7.97
N ALA A 78 -4.09 6.00 -6.68
CA ALA A 78 -2.79 6.20 -6.02
C ALA A 78 -1.72 5.23 -6.54
N GLU A 79 -2.01 3.93 -6.54
CA GLU A 79 -1.07 2.93 -7.08
C GLU A 79 -0.86 3.08 -8.59
N GLY A 80 -1.92 3.28 -9.37
CA GLY A 80 -1.80 3.40 -10.83
C GLY A 80 -0.92 4.59 -11.24
N ALA A 81 -1.12 5.75 -10.59
CA ALA A 81 -0.27 6.93 -10.83
C ALA A 81 1.19 6.69 -10.39
N PHE A 82 1.38 6.10 -9.22
CA PHE A 82 2.72 5.82 -8.70
C PHE A 82 3.48 4.82 -9.58
N ARG A 83 2.82 3.72 -10.00
CA ARG A 83 3.38 2.70 -10.89
C ARG A 83 3.83 3.30 -12.22
N ALA A 84 3.01 4.14 -12.83
CA ALA A 84 3.36 4.82 -14.08
C ALA A 84 4.63 5.67 -13.95
N LEU A 85 4.77 6.43 -12.85
CA LEU A 85 5.95 7.26 -12.62
C LEU A 85 7.22 6.44 -12.43
N ILE A 86 7.21 5.45 -11.54
CA ILE A 86 8.42 4.66 -11.23
C ILE A 86 8.86 3.79 -12.41
N GLU A 87 7.93 3.36 -13.28
CA GLU A 87 8.26 2.61 -14.49
C GLU A 87 8.91 3.48 -15.56
N VAL A 88 8.47 4.74 -15.73
CA VAL A 88 9.09 5.69 -16.66
C VAL A 88 10.42 6.21 -16.14
N LEU A 89 10.54 6.45 -14.83
CA LEU A 89 11.80 6.84 -14.19
C LEU A 89 12.85 5.72 -14.27
N GLY A 90 12.43 4.45 -14.21
CA GLY A 90 13.33 3.30 -14.30
C GLY A 90 14.17 3.12 -13.03
N GLU A 91 15.37 2.57 -13.17
CA GLU A 91 16.25 2.32 -12.02
C GLU A 91 16.76 3.64 -11.41
N PRO A 92 16.77 3.76 -10.06
CA PRO A 92 16.45 2.73 -9.06
C PRO A 92 14.98 2.70 -8.62
N PHE A 93 14.15 3.62 -9.11
CA PHE A 93 12.77 3.81 -8.63
C PHE A 93 11.84 2.63 -8.94
N CYS A 94 12.05 1.95 -10.06
CA CYS A 94 11.24 0.79 -10.47
C CYS A 94 11.37 -0.41 -9.51
N TYR A 95 12.34 -0.41 -8.59
CA TYR A 95 12.46 -1.42 -7.55
C TYR A 95 11.45 -1.25 -6.40
N VAL A 96 10.82 -0.08 -6.26
CA VAL A 96 9.80 0.14 -5.24
C VAL A 96 8.52 -0.59 -5.66
N PRO A 97 7.99 -1.53 -4.87
CA PRO A 97 6.74 -2.22 -5.22
C PRO A 97 5.58 -1.21 -5.26
N SER A 98 4.92 -1.06 -6.41
CA SER A 98 3.87 -0.05 -6.57
C SER A 98 2.70 -0.23 -5.61
N GLN A 99 2.42 -1.48 -5.22
CA GLN A 99 1.35 -1.89 -4.31
C GLN A 99 1.45 -1.19 -2.94
N VAL A 100 2.62 -0.66 -2.58
CA VAL A 100 2.76 0.17 -1.37
C VAL A 100 1.81 1.37 -1.39
N MET A 101 1.43 1.86 -2.57
CA MET A 101 0.48 2.98 -2.74
C MET A 101 -0.98 2.54 -2.89
N ASN A 102 -1.28 1.23 -2.78
CA ASN A 102 -2.65 0.73 -2.87
C ASN A 102 -3.56 1.29 -1.76
N PHE A 103 -3.00 1.63 -0.59
CA PHE A 103 -3.76 2.25 0.52
C PHE A 103 -4.50 3.54 0.12
N GLY A 104 -4.00 4.26 -0.89
CA GLY A 104 -4.62 5.49 -1.38
C GLY A 104 -5.77 5.25 -2.36
N LYS A 105 -6.09 4.00 -2.70
CA LYS A 105 -7.20 3.65 -3.59
C LYS A 105 -8.53 4.13 -2.98
N GLY A 106 -9.31 4.89 -3.75
CA GLY A 106 -10.60 5.43 -3.30
C GLY A 106 -10.50 6.53 -2.23
N GLY A 107 -9.31 7.06 -1.94
CA GLY A 107 -9.13 8.08 -0.90
C GLY A 107 -9.36 7.58 0.53
N GLY A 108 -9.15 6.27 0.78
CA GLY A 108 -9.37 5.65 2.09
C GLY A 108 -10.84 5.38 2.44
N VAL A 109 -11.76 5.74 1.54
CA VAL A 109 -13.18 5.39 1.62
C VAL A 109 -13.42 4.25 0.63
N ALA A 110 -13.13 3.02 1.08
CA ALA A 110 -13.36 1.79 0.33
C ALA A 110 -14.57 1.05 0.89
#